data_AF-A0A8C7FAS2-F1
#
_entry.id   AF-A0A8C7FAS2-F1
#
_cell.length_a   1.000
_cell.length_b   1.000
_cell.length_c   1.000
_cell.angle_alpha   90.00
_cell.angle_beta   90.00
_cell.angle_gamma   90.00
#
_symmetry.space_group_name_H-M   'P 1'
#
loop_
_entity.id
_entity.type
_entity.pdbx_description
1 polymer ?
#
loop_
_entity_poly.entity_id
_entity_poly.type
_entity_poly.pdbx_seq_one_letter_code
_entity_poly.pdbx_strand_id
1 'polypeptide(L)'
;MARLFLHGRMKMQRHKFFFFCALALCVFSQLHNYKALHHMPILSELYASSVNALSFLWRGKGNPSNNAHPERRPLPGPVPFDTGLWEPEAYREDQGNAEDLWRKEQPDSGNVNRMTVTLPDPKGPLEELHKRSFHLSDDPTQFFVRTKSGAYCFIEGTEMTYLKDHLGQKVQEPGEGQRKILHAHQEEPKSAQEKTAWGKRLVKCMCRPGWHGPHCGIPTTVQHSNLPTKARLTLREVPRRVINAININHEFDLLHARFHELADAVDLFLVCESNFTAYGNSKPLHFLRLLLNGTYNYVHHKILYVFLDHFPKGGQQNGWIADDYLRTFLSRDGMSRVQGARPDDVFLINDADEIPAREGILFLKLYDGWTEPVSIHMRKSLYGFFWRQTGTLEVLSVCTVAMLFTVYNGDGILLRRREYYSMPGFRNYQRESGHILVQWSIGSPVHYAGWHCSWCFRPEGISQKLISAQNGDFPRWGDYVEKRDLNYIKGLIRTGGWFDGSLGEYPPTDPKEPMYAPKYLLKYFQLYRYILDNPYA
;
A
#
# COMPACT_ATOMS: atom_id res chain seq x y z
N MET A 1 14.23 -40.29 74.79
CA MET A 1 14.53 -40.08 73.35
C MET A 1 13.30 -39.64 72.52
N ALA A 2 12.50 -38.67 72.99
CA ALA A 2 11.33 -38.17 72.23
C ALA A 2 11.37 -36.66 71.90
N ARG A 3 12.32 -35.89 72.47
CA ARG A 3 12.45 -34.44 72.23
C ARG A 3 13.39 -34.04 71.08
N LEU A 4 14.19 -34.96 70.54
CA LEU A 4 15.07 -34.71 69.38
C LEU A 4 14.41 -35.00 68.02
N PHE A 5 13.32 -35.78 67.98
CA PHE A 5 12.62 -36.13 66.74
C PHE A 5 11.61 -35.07 66.25
N LEU A 6 11.07 -34.24 67.13
CA LEU A 6 10.10 -33.19 66.76
C LEU A 6 10.76 -31.94 66.17
N HIS A 7 12.00 -31.62 66.57
CA HIS A 7 12.69 -30.41 66.10
C HIS A 7 13.25 -30.56 64.66
N GLY A 8 13.62 -31.78 64.24
CA GLY A 8 14.05 -32.06 62.86
C GLY A 8 12.90 -32.04 61.84
N ARG A 9 11.70 -32.48 62.25
CA ARG A 9 10.53 -32.60 61.36
C ARG A 9 9.96 -31.23 60.95
N MET A 10 9.95 -30.26 61.87
CA MET A 10 9.55 -28.87 61.59
C MET A 10 10.56 -28.09 60.74
N LYS A 11 11.87 -28.33 60.91
CA LYS A 11 12.93 -27.68 60.11
C LYS A 11 12.93 -28.20 58.66
N MET A 12 12.71 -29.51 58.46
CA MET A 12 12.56 -30.11 57.12
C MET A 12 11.31 -29.63 56.37
N GLN A 13 10.18 -29.43 57.06
CA GLN A 13 8.96 -28.88 56.42
C GLN A 13 9.15 -27.42 55.99
N ARG A 14 9.85 -26.60 56.78
CA ARG A 14 10.18 -25.21 56.37
C ARG A 14 11.13 -25.17 55.19
N HIS A 15 12.18 -26.00 55.16
CA HIS A 15 13.09 -26.06 54.00
C HIS A 15 12.40 -26.56 52.73
N LYS A 16 11.51 -27.56 52.83
CA LYS A 16 10.70 -28.00 51.69
C LYS A 16 9.78 -26.88 51.18
N PHE A 17 9.14 -26.12 52.08
CA PHE A 17 8.30 -24.98 51.69
C PHE A 17 9.11 -23.87 51.00
N PHE A 18 10.28 -23.50 51.53
CA PHE A 18 11.17 -22.53 50.87
C PHE A 18 11.70 -23.03 49.53
N PHE A 19 11.99 -24.33 49.39
CA PHE A 19 12.41 -24.93 48.14
C PHE A 19 11.30 -24.92 47.09
N PHE A 20 10.05 -25.21 47.47
CA PHE A 20 8.89 -25.11 46.57
C PHE A 20 8.58 -23.66 46.18
N CYS A 21 8.71 -22.69 47.09
CA CYS A 21 8.56 -21.27 46.76
C CYS A 21 9.68 -20.77 45.83
N ALA A 22 10.92 -21.21 46.03
CA ALA A 22 12.04 -20.86 45.14
C ALA A 22 11.87 -21.50 43.76
N LEU A 23 11.41 -22.76 43.68
CA LEU A 23 11.04 -23.42 42.42
C LEU A 23 9.89 -22.70 41.72
N ALA A 24 8.85 -22.29 42.45
CA ALA A 24 7.73 -21.55 41.89
C ALA A 24 8.19 -20.18 41.33
N LEU A 25 9.03 -19.44 42.05
CA LEU A 25 9.61 -18.19 41.56
C LEU A 25 10.52 -18.39 40.34
N CYS A 26 11.27 -19.50 40.29
CA CYS A 26 12.05 -19.88 39.12
C CYS A 26 11.16 -20.20 37.91
N VAL A 27 10.07 -20.93 38.11
CA VAL A 27 9.10 -21.25 37.06
C VAL A 27 8.36 -20.01 36.59
N PHE A 28 7.97 -19.10 37.50
CA PHE A 28 7.38 -17.81 37.13
C PHE A 28 8.37 -16.92 36.37
N SER A 29 9.64 -16.88 36.78
CA SER A 29 10.71 -16.17 36.05
C SER A 29 10.95 -16.77 34.66
N GLN A 30 10.96 -18.10 34.54
CA GLN A 30 11.07 -18.81 33.26
C GLN A 30 9.85 -18.55 32.36
N LEU A 31 8.62 -18.55 32.89
CA LEU A 31 7.41 -18.21 32.15
C LEU A 31 7.37 -16.74 31.74
N HIS A 32 7.87 -15.83 32.58
CA HIS A 32 7.94 -14.40 32.27
C HIS A 32 9.02 -14.11 31.22
N ASN A 33 10.16 -14.82 31.28
CA ASN A 33 11.19 -14.80 30.25
C ASN A 33 10.71 -15.45 28.95
N TYR A 34 9.90 -16.52 29.02
CA TYR A 34 9.27 -17.14 27.86
C TYR A 34 8.27 -16.19 27.19
N LYS A 35 7.46 -15.46 27.97
CA LYS A 35 6.57 -14.41 27.48
C LYS A 35 7.32 -13.22 26.88
N ALA A 36 8.46 -12.84 27.47
CA ALA A 36 9.31 -11.77 26.96
C ALA A 36 10.04 -12.17 25.67
N LEU A 37 10.49 -13.43 25.54
CA LEU A 37 11.07 -13.95 24.30
C LEU A 37 10.02 -14.08 23.18
N HIS A 38 8.78 -14.46 23.48
CA HIS A 38 7.67 -14.47 22.49
C HIS A 38 7.27 -13.08 21.99
N HIS A 39 7.69 -12.00 22.67
CA HIS A 39 7.49 -10.62 22.22
C HIS A 39 8.73 -10.00 21.56
N MET A 40 9.80 -10.76 21.32
CA MET A 40 10.96 -10.29 20.58
C MET A 40 10.81 -10.56 19.07
N PRO A 41 10.89 -9.54 18.20
CA PRO A 41 10.81 -9.67 16.73
C PRO A 41 11.86 -10.62 16.13
N ILE A 42 12.93 -10.92 16.87
CA ILE A 42 14.06 -11.77 16.46
C ILE A 42 13.63 -13.23 16.23
N LEU A 43 12.59 -13.73 16.91
CA LEU A 43 12.10 -15.10 16.66
C LEU A 43 11.29 -15.21 15.36
N SER A 44 10.65 -14.13 14.90
CA SER A 44 10.00 -14.08 13.59
C SER A 44 11.03 -14.12 12.46
N GLU A 45 12.17 -13.43 12.63
CA GLU A 45 13.29 -13.50 11.68
C GLU A 45 14.01 -14.85 11.71
N LEU A 46 14.19 -15.46 12.89
CA LEU A 46 14.75 -16.81 13.02
C LEU A 46 13.80 -17.90 12.49
N TYR A 47 12.48 -17.71 12.56
CA TYR A 47 11.52 -18.64 11.96
C TYR A 47 11.50 -18.50 10.42
N ALA A 48 11.53 -17.27 9.90
CA ALA A 48 11.62 -17.04 8.45
C ALA A 48 12.95 -17.54 7.85
N SER A 49 14.06 -17.40 8.57
CA SER A 49 15.38 -17.90 8.12
C SER A 49 15.58 -19.40 8.36
N SER A 50 14.98 -20.00 9.40
CA SER A 50 15.04 -21.46 9.62
C SER A 50 14.16 -22.26 8.67
N VAL A 51 13.03 -21.72 8.19
CA VAL A 51 12.22 -22.36 7.14
C VAL A 51 13.01 -22.46 5.81
N ASN A 52 13.83 -21.45 5.50
CA ASN A 52 14.72 -21.47 4.33
C ASN A 52 15.97 -22.35 4.52
N ALA A 53 16.48 -22.50 5.74
CA ALA A 53 17.63 -23.37 6.04
C ALA A 53 17.23 -24.86 6.15
N LEU A 54 16.04 -25.16 6.68
CA LEU A 54 15.52 -26.53 6.80
C LEU A 54 15.10 -27.10 5.44
N SER A 55 14.63 -26.29 4.49
CA SER A 55 14.43 -26.72 3.09
C SER A 55 15.75 -27.09 2.38
N PHE A 56 16.87 -26.53 2.82
CA PHE A 56 18.19 -26.82 2.27
C PHE A 56 18.83 -28.08 2.89
N LEU A 57 18.57 -28.36 4.17
CA LEU A 57 19.13 -29.51 4.89
C LEU A 57 18.36 -30.83 4.70
N TRP A 58 17.09 -30.77 4.27
CA TRP A 58 16.29 -31.96 3.92
C TRP A 58 16.51 -32.49 2.49
N ARG A 59 17.51 -31.97 1.75
CA ARG A 59 17.90 -32.47 0.43
C ARG A 59 19.13 -33.38 0.43
N GLY A 60 19.61 -33.80 1.61
CA GLY A 60 20.81 -34.60 1.74
C GLY A 60 20.80 -35.53 2.94
N LYS A 61 19.94 -36.56 2.90
CA LYS A 61 20.09 -37.85 3.61
C LYS A 61 18.86 -38.73 3.34
N GLY A 62 18.92 -39.53 2.28
CA GLY A 62 18.05 -40.69 2.12
C GLY A 62 18.82 -41.94 2.54
N ASN A 63 18.20 -42.81 3.33
CA ASN A 63 18.59 -44.21 3.46
C ASN A 63 17.37 -45.05 3.92
N PRO A 64 17.37 -46.38 3.75
CA PRO A 64 16.79 -47.05 2.58
C PRO A 64 15.59 -47.96 2.98
N SER A 65 15.08 -48.70 1.99
CA SER A 65 14.20 -49.88 2.08
C SER A 65 12.71 -49.63 1.75
N ASN A 66 12.31 -49.93 0.51
CA ASN A 66 11.48 -51.11 0.23
C ASN A 66 11.25 -51.30 -1.28
N ASN A 67 11.44 -52.54 -1.71
CA ASN A 67 11.36 -53.04 -3.08
C ASN A 67 9.94 -53.01 -3.64
N ALA A 68 9.79 -52.55 -4.88
CA ALA A 68 8.97 -53.20 -5.92
C ALA A 68 9.25 -52.52 -7.29
N HIS A 69 9.87 -53.26 -8.20
CA HIS A 69 10.00 -52.95 -9.63
C HIS A 69 8.68 -53.31 -10.36
N PRO A 70 8.34 -52.65 -11.50
CA PRO A 70 8.88 -53.11 -12.77
C PRO A 70 9.28 -52.03 -13.80
N GLU A 71 10.32 -52.39 -14.57
CA GLU A 71 10.61 -52.10 -15.98
C GLU A 71 10.76 -50.65 -16.50
N ARG A 72 12.03 -50.26 -16.73
CA ARG A 72 12.43 -49.28 -17.75
C ARG A 72 13.37 -49.93 -18.76
N ARG A 73 13.12 -49.71 -20.06
CA ARG A 73 14.06 -49.96 -21.15
C ARG A 73 15.21 -48.94 -21.10
N PRO A 74 16.46 -49.31 -21.40
CA PRO A 74 17.59 -48.38 -21.35
C PRO A 74 17.73 -47.56 -22.65
N LEU A 75 18.07 -46.27 -22.50
CA LEU A 75 18.60 -45.42 -23.56
C LEU A 75 20.12 -45.67 -23.71
N PRO A 76 20.70 -45.58 -24.91
CA PRO A 76 22.14 -45.75 -25.12
C PRO A 76 22.93 -44.50 -24.72
N GLY A 77 24.14 -44.73 -24.22
CA GLY A 77 25.12 -43.73 -23.80
C GLY A 77 25.89 -43.05 -24.95
N PRO A 78 26.85 -42.17 -24.60
CA PRO A 78 27.45 -41.20 -25.51
C PRO A 78 28.67 -41.75 -26.28
N VAL A 79 28.89 -41.24 -27.49
CA VAL A 79 30.09 -41.47 -28.31
C VAL A 79 30.82 -40.13 -28.53
N PRO A 80 32.17 -40.07 -28.50
CA PRO A 80 32.92 -38.82 -28.37
C PRO A 80 33.72 -38.41 -29.64
N PHE A 81 34.27 -37.19 -29.57
CA PHE A 81 35.31 -36.54 -30.42
C PHE A 81 34.96 -36.16 -31.86
N ASP A 82 35.13 -34.88 -32.23
CA ASP A 82 36.43 -34.46 -32.78
C ASP A 82 36.66 -32.94 -32.69
N THR A 83 37.93 -32.61 -32.52
CA THR A 83 38.56 -31.32 -32.31
C THR A 83 38.88 -30.60 -33.62
N GLY A 84 38.74 -29.27 -33.63
CA GLY A 84 39.25 -28.40 -34.69
C GLY A 84 39.47 -26.97 -34.20
N LEU A 85 40.66 -26.73 -33.65
CA LEU A 85 41.27 -25.39 -33.47
C LEU A 85 41.26 -24.62 -34.80
N TRP A 86 41.09 -23.29 -34.77
CA TRP A 86 42.01 -22.28 -35.34
C TRP A 86 41.65 -20.89 -34.77
N GLU A 87 42.71 -20.15 -34.41
CA GLU A 87 42.76 -18.84 -33.74
C GLU A 87 42.51 -17.64 -34.68
N PRO A 88 42.39 -16.40 -34.12
CA PRO A 88 41.86 -15.22 -34.81
C PRO A 88 42.96 -14.30 -35.35
N GLU A 89 42.69 -13.55 -36.43
CA GLU A 89 43.39 -12.26 -36.66
C GLU A 89 42.75 -11.34 -37.72
N ALA A 90 42.95 -10.04 -37.45
CA ALA A 90 43.11 -8.90 -38.36
C ALA A 90 41.90 -8.10 -38.88
N TYR A 91 41.77 -6.92 -38.26
CA TYR A 91 41.40 -5.61 -38.80
C TYR A 91 41.61 -5.40 -40.33
N ARG A 92 40.63 -4.73 -40.96
CA ARG A 92 40.86 -3.71 -42.00
C ARG A 92 39.66 -2.77 -42.12
N GLU A 93 39.95 -1.47 -42.07
CA GLU A 93 39.07 -0.37 -42.46
C GLU A 93 38.79 -0.43 -43.97
N ASP A 94 37.57 -0.08 -44.39
CA ASP A 94 37.40 0.71 -45.60
C ASP A 94 36.12 1.56 -45.58
N GLN A 95 36.24 2.76 -46.12
CA GLN A 95 35.21 3.78 -46.21
C GLN A 95 34.34 3.55 -47.45
N GLY A 96 33.03 3.81 -47.36
CA GLY A 96 32.15 3.80 -48.53
C GLY A 96 30.75 4.35 -48.23
N ASN A 97 30.54 5.60 -48.62
CA ASN A 97 29.25 6.27 -48.74
C ASN A 97 28.33 5.53 -49.73
N ALA A 98 27.04 5.36 -49.41
CA ALA A 98 25.94 5.44 -50.37
C ALA A 98 24.58 5.53 -49.66
N GLU A 99 23.95 6.70 -49.81
CA GLU A 99 22.50 6.85 -49.73
C GLU A 99 21.80 6.04 -50.84
N ASP A 100 20.51 5.79 -50.63
CA ASP A 100 19.51 5.31 -51.59
C ASP A 100 19.65 3.89 -52.15
N LEU A 101 18.75 3.01 -51.67
CA LEU A 101 18.04 2.02 -52.50
C LEU A 101 16.86 1.40 -51.72
N TRP A 102 15.81 2.20 -51.54
CA TRP A 102 14.46 1.67 -51.29
C TRP A 102 13.72 1.53 -52.63
N ARG A 103 13.59 0.30 -53.16
CA ARG A 103 12.40 -0.08 -53.94
C ARG A 103 12.27 -1.58 -54.18
N LYS A 104 11.03 -2.04 -53.96
CA LYS A 104 10.42 -3.33 -54.32
C LYS A 104 10.76 -4.45 -53.31
N GLU A 105 9.82 -5.17 -52.69
CA GLU A 105 8.48 -5.58 -53.11
C GLU A 105 7.53 -5.71 -51.89
N GLN A 106 6.28 -5.30 -52.06
CA GLN A 106 5.13 -5.77 -51.28
C GLN A 106 4.39 -6.85 -52.09
N PRO A 107 3.59 -7.69 -51.41
CA PRO A 107 2.21 -7.90 -51.85
C PRO A 107 1.17 -7.50 -50.79
N ASP A 108 0.16 -6.77 -51.28
CA ASP A 108 -1.19 -6.53 -50.76
C ASP A 108 -1.89 -7.80 -50.23
N SER A 109 -2.92 -7.79 -49.37
CA SER A 109 -3.76 -6.76 -48.75
C SER A 109 -4.58 -7.44 -47.64
N GLY A 110 -4.91 -6.71 -46.58
CA GLY A 110 -5.76 -7.19 -45.49
C GLY A 110 -6.12 -6.04 -44.55
N ASN A 111 -7.12 -5.27 -44.95
CA ASN A 111 -7.54 -3.99 -44.39
C ASN A 111 -7.89 -4.08 -42.88
N VAL A 112 -7.00 -3.60 -42.01
CA VAL A 112 -7.33 -3.18 -40.65
C VAL A 112 -6.82 -1.75 -40.50
N ASN A 113 -7.76 -0.81 -40.34
CA ASN A 113 -7.49 0.59 -40.02
C ASN A 113 -6.55 0.69 -38.81
N ARG A 114 -5.25 0.77 -39.07
CA ARG A 114 -4.24 1.15 -38.10
C ARG A 114 -4.36 2.67 -37.98
N MET A 115 -5.16 3.15 -37.02
CA MET A 115 -5.00 4.52 -36.55
C MET A 115 -3.55 4.64 -36.08
N THR A 116 -2.70 5.20 -36.93
CA THR A 116 -1.40 5.75 -36.56
C THR A 116 -1.68 6.91 -35.62
N VAL A 117 -1.85 6.59 -34.34
CA VAL A 117 -1.78 7.60 -33.30
C VAL A 117 -0.32 8.04 -33.25
N THR A 118 -0.02 9.12 -33.94
CA THR A 118 1.20 9.89 -33.73
C THR A 118 1.19 10.28 -32.26
N LEU A 119 2.00 9.59 -31.45
CA LEU A 119 2.19 9.96 -30.05
C LEU A 119 2.82 11.36 -30.06
N PRO A 120 2.35 12.30 -29.22
CA PRO A 120 3.00 13.59 -29.13
C PRO A 120 4.46 13.37 -28.73
N ASP A 121 5.36 13.77 -29.62
CA ASP A 121 6.77 13.96 -29.28
C ASP A 121 6.80 14.93 -28.09
N PRO A 122 7.44 14.59 -26.95
CA PRO A 122 7.58 15.50 -25.82
C PRO A 122 8.31 16.82 -26.17
N LYS A 123 8.83 16.97 -27.40
CA LYS A 123 9.49 18.17 -27.94
C LYS A 123 8.56 19.17 -28.66
N GLY A 124 7.25 19.06 -28.51
CA GLY A 124 6.27 20.03 -29.07
C GLY A 124 5.83 21.11 -28.07
N PRO A 125 5.02 22.12 -28.48
CA PRO A 125 4.64 23.33 -27.72
C PRO A 125 3.92 23.15 -26.36
N LEU A 126 3.79 21.90 -25.89
CA LEU A 126 3.46 21.50 -24.51
C LEU A 126 4.71 21.30 -23.61
N GLU A 127 5.86 21.78 -24.10
CA GLU A 127 7.29 21.64 -23.73
C GLU A 127 7.70 21.55 -22.23
N GLU A 128 6.83 21.85 -21.27
CA GLU A 128 7.25 22.01 -19.88
C GLU A 128 6.33 21.37 -18.85
N LEU A 129 5.35 20.54 -19.22
CA LEU A 129 4.44 19.95 -18.22
C LEU A 129 5.21 19.23 -17.09
N HIS A 130 6.29 18.54 -17.44
CA HIS A 130 7.20 17.87 -16.49
C HIS A 130 8.18 18.81 -15.77
N LYS A 131 8.32 20.08 -16.21
CA LYS A 131 9.15 21.12 -15.57
C LYS A 131 8.33 22.11 -14.74
N ARG A 132 7.01 22.14 -14.92
CA ARG A 132 6.12 23.05 -14.19
C ARG A 132 6.28 22.87 -12.69
N SER A 133 6.27 24.00 -11.98
CA SER A 133 6.09 24.03 -10.53
C SER A 133 4.61 24.05 -10.18
N PHE A 134 4.29 23.59 -8.98
CA PHE A 134 2.93 23.63 -8.43
C PHE A 134 2.91 24.47 -7.17
N HIS A 135 2.05 25.48 -7.12
CA HIS A 135 1.86 26.30 -5.93
C HIS A 135 0.82 25.65 -5.01
N LEU A 136 1.29 25.09 -3.89
CA LEU A 136 0.43 24.42 -2.93
C LEU A 136 -0.32 25.45 -2.07
N SER A 137 -1.62 25.56 -2.27
CA SER A 137 -2.48 26.54 -1.59
C SER A 137 -3.25 25.91 -0.45
N ASP A 138 -3.63 26.71 0.56
CA ASP A 138 -4.51 26.23 1.63
C ASP A 138 -5.89 25.85 1.08
N ASP A 139 -6.47 24.80 1.66
CA ASP A 139 -7.79 24.31 1.30
C ASP A 139 -8.87 25.17 1.99
N PRO A 140 -9.69 25.93 1.23
CA PRO A 140 -10.72 26.80 1.80
C PRO A 140 -11.97 26.03 2.25
N THR A 141 -12.01 24.70 2.09
CA THR A 141 -13.18 23.89 2.41
C THR A 141 -13.56 24.03 3.88
N GLN A 142 -14.83 24.35 4.12
CA GLN A 142 -15.38 24.39 5.46
C GLN A 142 -15.77 22.98 5.91
N PHE A 143 -14.93 22.34 6.73
CA PHE A 143 -15.17 20.98 7.24
C PHE A 143 -16.05 20.95 8.50
N PHE A 144 -16.12 22.05 9.25
CA PHE A 144 -16.80 22.13 10.54
C PHE A 144 -17.80 23.28 10.58
N VAL A 145 -18.85 23.10 11.36
CA VAL A 145 -19.90 24.09 11.57
C VAL A 145 -20.17 24.27 13.06
N ARG A 146 -20.42 25.52 13.48
CA ARG A 146 -20.88 25.84 14.83
C ARG A 146 -22.41 25.84 14.85
N THR A 147 -22.98 24.97 15.66
CA THR A 147 -24.43 24.84 15.88
C THR A 147 -24.97 25.99 16.74
N LYS A 148 -26.29 26.28 16.69
CA LYS A 148 -26.95 27.25 17.60
C LYS A 148 -26.71 26.97 19.08
N SER A 149 -26.57 25.69 19.45
CA SER A 149 -26.26 25.28 20.82
C SER A 149 -24.79 25.53 21.19
N GLY A 150 -23.94 25.92 20.24
CA GLY A 150 -22.55 26.28 20.46
C GLY A 150 -21.55 25.13 20.25
N ALA A 151 -22.01 23.91 19.94
CA ALA A 151 -21.12 22.81 19.58
C ALA A 151 -20.50 23.03 18.20
N TYR A 152 -19.22 22.70 18.08
CA TYR A 152 -18.45 22.74 16.84
C TYR A 152 -18.31 21.31 16.31
N CYS A 153 -18.93 21.04 15.16
CA CYS A 153 -19.15 19.67 14.68
C CYS A 153 -18.65 19.49 13.25
N PHE A 154 -18.02 18.35 12.99
CA PHE A 154 -17.61 17.94 11.64
C PHE A 154 -18.86 17.69 10.80
N ILE A 155 -18.97 18.35 9.65
CA ILE A 155 -20.22 18.39 8.87
C ILE A 155 -20.62 17.00 8.38
N GLU A 156 -19.69 16.26 7.76
CA GLU A 156 -20.00 14.93 7.21
C GLU A 156 -20.23 13.87 8.29
N GLY A 157 -19.58 14.02 9.44
CA GLY A 157 -19.69 13.07 10.55
C GLY A 157 -20.84 13.35 11.51
N THR A 158 -21.61 14.41 11.31
CA THR A 158 -22.72 14.79 12.21
C THR A 158 -24.08 14.55 11.54
N GLU A 159 -25.05 14.07 12.31
CA GLU A 159 -26.43 13.83 11.85
C GLU A 159 -27.08 15.11 11.29
N MET A 160 -27.67 15.04 10.08
CA MET A 160 -28.21 16.23 9.41
C MET A 160 -29.42 16.82 10.13
N THR A 161 -30.24 15.99 10.77
CA THR A 161 -31.39 16.46 11.57
C THR A 161 -30.92 17.34 12.71
N TYR A 162 -29.87 16.91 13.42
CA TYR A 162 -29.23 17.67 14.48
C TYR A 162 -28.69 19.02 13.97
N LEU A 163 -28.02 19.02 12.81
CA LEU A 163 -27.53 20.26 12.19
C LEU A 163 -28.68 21.18 11.78
N LYS A 164 -29.74 20.66 11.14
CA LYS A 164 -30.90 21.45 10.68
C LYS A 164 -31.68 22.09 11.82
N ASP A 165 -31.94 21.34 12.90
CA ASP A 165 -32.61 21.85 14.11
C ASP A 165 -31.82 23.01 14.74
N HIS A 166 -30.50 22.91 14.70
CA HIS A 166 -29.60 23.92 15.21
C HIS A 166 -29.15 24.98 14.19
N LEU A 167 -29.47 24.90 12.90
CA LEU A 167 -29.12 25.92 11.89
C LEU A 167 -30.37 26.69 11.41
N GLY A 168 -31.58 26.11 11.52
CA GLY A 168 -32.84 26.77 11.20
C GLY A 168 -33.06 27.10 9.72
N GLN A 169 -32.50 26.31 8.80
CA GLN A 169 -32.71 26.47 7.36
C GLN A 169 -33.34 25.22 6.72
N LYS A 170 -34.41 25.43 5.95
CA LYS A 170 -34.92 24.53 4.89
C LYS A 170 -34.27 24.97 3.58
N VAL A 171 -33.53 24.11 2.86
CA VAL A 171 -33.49 24.02 1.38
C VAL A 171 -32.81 22.70 0.93
N GLN A 172 -33.42 22.10 -0.11
CA GLN A 172 -33.12 21.02 -1.07
C GLN A 172 -32.09 19.91 -0.80
N GLU A 173 -32.59 18.68 -0.91
CA GLU A 173 -31.85 17.42 -0.98
C GLU A 173 -31.06 17.30 -2.28
N PRO A 174 -29.83 16.76 -2.24
CA PRO A 174 -29.22 16.12 -3.39
C PRO A 174 -29.60 14.63 -3.44
N GLY A 175 -30.32 14.26 -4.49
CA GLY A 175 -30.37 12.96 -5.16
C GLY A 175 -30.28 11.67 -4.32
N GLU A 176 -31.42 11.00 -4.20
CA GLU A 176 -31.60 9.67 -3.63
C GLU A 176 -30.61 8.62 -4.15
N GLY A 177 -30.09 7.83 -3.22
CA GLY A 177 -29.30 6.65 -3.52
C GLY A 177 -28.83 5.88 -2.27
N GLN A 178 -29.69 5.70 -1.26
CA GLN A 178 -29.35 4.86 -0.10
C GLN A 178 -30.35 3.70 0.06
N ARG A 179 -29.86 2.51 -0.30
CA ARG A 179 -30.49 1.23 0.05
C ARG A 179 -30.34 0.99 1.55
N LYS A 180 -31.47 0.68 2.19
CA LYS A 180 -31.56 0.16 3.57
C LYS A 180 -30.64 -1.06 3.74
N ILE A 181 -29.72 -1.00 4.71
CA ILE A 181 -29.02 -2.18 5.21
C ILE A 181 -29.75 -2.62 6.49
N LEU A 182 -30.21 -3.88 6.50
CA LEU A 182 -30.91 -4.51 7.61
C LEU A 182 -29.98 -4.70 8.80
N HIS A 183 -30.49 -4.32 9.97
CA HIS A 183 -29.83 -4.34 11.28
C HIS A 183 -29.53 -5.77 11.78
N ALA A 184 -28.35 -5.92 12.39
CA ALA A 184 -28.17 -6.82 13.52
C ALA A 184 -28.20 -5.96 14.78
N HIS A 185 -29.20 -6.19 15.64
CA HIS A 185 -29.34 -5.52 16.92
C HIS A 185 -28.16 -5.86 17.84
N GLN A 186 -27.39 -4.84 18.23
CA GLN A 186 -26.70 -4.82 19.50
C GLN A 186 -27.21 -3.61 20.28
N GLU A 187 -27.64 -3.86 21.51
CA GLU A 187 -28.33 -2.92 22.38
C GLU A 187 -27.46 -1.69 22.70
N GLU A 188 -27.97 -0.50 22.37
CA GLU A 188 -27.44 0.77 22.88
C GLU A 188 -27.82 0.94 24.35
N PRO A 189 -26.91 1.47 25.21
CA PRO A 189 -27.34 1.97 26.50
C PRO A 189 -28.10 3.28 26.29
N LYS A 190 -29.34 3.30 26.81
CA LYS A 190 -30.23 4.46 26.87
C LYS A 190 -29.51 5.69 27.43
N SER A 191 -29.78 6.82 26.77
CA SER A 191 -29.35 8.17 27.10
C SER A 191 -29.22 8.45 28.62
N ALA A 192 -27.99 8.51 29.10
CA ALA A 192 -27.69 9.17 30.38
C ALA A 192 -27.34 10.63 30.09
N GLN A 193 -28.26 11.53 30.45
CA GLN A 193 -27.95 12.96 30.57
C GLN A 193 -27.02 13.15 31.77
N GLU A 194 -25.71 13.07 31.56
CA GLU A 194 -24.74 13.41 32.60
C GLU A 194 -24.73 14.92 32.83
N LYS A 195 -25.24 15.33 33.99
CA LYS A 195 -25.10 16.68 34.54
C LYS A 195 -23.80 16.73 35.34
N THR A 196 -22.84 17.56 34.93
CA THR A 196 -21.71 17.92 35.79
C THR A 196 -22.13 19.04 36.75
N ALA A 197 -21.42 19.12 37.88
CA ALA A 197 -21.75 19.91 39.07
C ALA A 197 -21.77 21.45 38.88
N TRP A 198 -21.73 21.97 37.66
CA TRP A 198 -21.72 23.40 37.36
C TRP A 198 -22.57 23.72 36.12
N GLY A 199 -23.88 23.41 36.17
CA GLY A 199 -24.98 24.08 35.45
C GLY A 199 -24.95 24.25 33.91
N LYS A 200 -23.87 23.91 33.21
CA LYS A 200 -23.75 24.06 31.76
C LYS A 200 -24.12 22.73 31.10
N ARG A 201 -25.22 22.75 30.35
CA ARG A 201 -25.64 21.62 29.49
C ARG A 201 -24.49 21.30 28.54
N LEU A 202 -23.90 20.10 28.65
CA LEU A 202 -22.80 19.68 27.77
C LEU A 202 -23.35 19.57 26.34
N VAL A 203 -22.96 20.49 25.47
CA VAL A 203 -23.41 20.49 24.09
C VAL A 203 -22.50 19.59 23.28
N LYS A 204 -23.01 18.41 22.91
CA LYS A 204 -22.27 17.35 22.23
C LYS A 204 -22.83 17.14 20.83
N CYS A 205 -21.95 16.99 19.84
CA CYS A 205 -22.33 16.61 18.48
C CYS A 205 -22.94 15.20 18.45
N MET A 206 -23.98 14.99 17.64
CA MET A 206 -24.55 13.66 17.39
C MET A 206 -23.86 13.03 16.18
N CYS A 207 -23.01 12.05 16.43
CA CYS A 207 -22.17 11.46 15.38
C CYS A 207 -22.95 10.44 14.55
N ARG A 208 -22.72 10.46 13.23
CA ARG A 208 -23.17 9.42 12.32
C ARG A 208 -22.42 8.11 12.58
N PRO A 209 -23.01 6.95 12.22
CA PRO A 209 -22.28 5.69 12.20
C PRO A 209 -20.98 5.82 11.39
N GLY A 210 -19.87 5.37 11.97
CA GLY A 210 -18.54 5.50 11.36
C GLY A 210 -17.69 6.67 11.89
N TRP A 211 -18.29 7.58 12.67
CA TRP A 211 -17.62 8.78 13.18
C TRP A 211 -17.70 8.89 14.70
N HIS A 212 -16.63 9.41 15.30
CA HIS A 212 -16.38 9.37 16.74
C HIS A 212 -15.79 10.68 17.26
N GLY A 213 -15.69 10.76 18.59
CA GLY A 213 -15.08 11.88 19.29
C GLY A 213 -16.04 13.05 19.56
N PRO A 214 -15.59 14.08 20.29
CA PRO A 214 -16.44 15.19 20.72
C PRO A 214 -16.99 16.04 19.57
N HIS A 215 -16.28 16.06 18.43
CA HIS A 215 -16.62 16.83 17.24
C HIS A 215 -17.13 15.97 16.08
N CYS A 216 -17.28 14.65 16.29
CA CYS A 216 -17.66 13.69 15.25
C CYS A 216 -16.74 13.66 14.01
N GLY A 217 -15.46 14.01 14.16
CA GLY A 217 -14.49 14.04 13.06
C GLY A 217 -13.44 12.91 13.09
N ILE A 218 -13.49 12.01 14.09
CA ILE A 218 -12.56 10.87 14.16
C ILE A 218 -13.23 9.67 13.47
N PRO A 219 -12.70 9.14 12.36
CA PRO A 219 -13.30 7.98 11.70
C PRO A 219 -13.06 6.68 12.48
N THR A 220 -13.92 5.68 12.29
CA THR A 220 -13.79 4.33 12.91
C THR A 220 -12.39 3.73 12.72
N THR A 221 -11.78 3.91 11.54
CA THR A 221 -10.43 3.42 11.23
C THR A 221 -9.37 4.00 12.17
N VAL A 222 -9.49 5.26 12.58
CA VAL A 222 -8.58 5.90 13.54
C VAL A 222 -8.99 5.57 14.97
N GLN A 223 -10.28 5.53 15.28
CA GLN A 223 -10.79 5.15 16.60
C GLN A 223 -10.27 3.77 17.04
N HIS A 224 -10.24 2.81 16.11
CA HIS A 224 -9.78 1.44 16.34
C HIS A 224 -8.33 1.18 15.91
N SER A 225 -7.54 2.23 15.72
CA SER A 225 -6.10 2.14 15.42
C SER A 225 -5.24 1.87 16.66
N ASN A 226 -3.93 1.72 16.48
CA ASN A 226 -2.93 1.70 17.55
C ASN A 226 -2.36 3.09 17.90
N LEU A 227 -2.95 4.21 17.43
CA LEU A 227 -2.51 5.57 17.75
C LEU A 227 -2.40 5.78 19.27
N PRO A 228 -1.21 6.08 19.84
CA PRO A 228 -1.04 6.23 21.29
C PRO A 228 -1.65 7.52 21.87
N THR A 229 -1.89 8.53 21.04
CA THR A 229 -2.26 9.88 21.47
C THR A 229 -3.73 10.24 21.23
N LYS A 230 -4.62 9.25 21.00
CA LYS A 230 -6.06 9.50 20.69
C LYS A 230 -6.75 10.46 21.66
N ALA A 231 -6.41 10.41 22.95
CA ALA A 231 -7.00 11.28 23.98
C ALA A 231 -6.56 12.75 23.90
N ARG A 232 -5.50 13.06 23.14
CA ARG A 232 -4.89 14.39 23.02
C ARG A 232 -5.08 14.99 21.62
N LEU A 233 -5.95 14.42 20.80
CA LEU A 233 -6.24 14.92 19.47
C LEU A 233 -6.98 16.26 19.53
N THR A 234 -6.49 17.24 18.80
CA THR A 234 -7.08 18.59 18.71
C THR A 234 -7.38 18.94 17.27
N LEU A 235 -8.46 19.69 17.04
CA LEU A 235 -8.78 20.19 15.71
C LEU A 235 -7.80 21.28 15.29
N ARG A 236 -7.46 21.29 14.01
CA ARG A 236 -6.69 22.37 13.41
C ARG A 236 -7.58 23.53 13.01
N GLU A 237 -7.08 24.74 13.20
CA GLU A 237 -7.70 25.95 12.65
C GLU A 237 -7.51 26.01 11.12
N VAL A 238 -6.30 25.70 10.66
CA VAL A 238 -5.96 25.61 9.24
C VAL A 238 -5.63 24.16 8.90
N PRO A 239 -6.40 23.50 8.01
CA PRO A 239 -6.09 22.15 7.56
C PRO A 239 -4.66 22.03 7.01
N ARG A 240 -4.02 20.88 7.22
CA ARG A 240 -2.77 20.57 6.50
C ARG A 240 -3.08 20.38 5.02
N ARG A 241 -2.08 20.62 4.18
CA ARG A 241 -2.18 20.20 2.77
C ARG A 241 -1.59 18.80 2.63
N VAL A 242 -2.21 17.97 1.80
CA VAL A 242 -1.81 16.58 1.60
C VAL A 242 -1.26 16.39 0.20
N ILE A 243 -0.06 15.82 0.12
CA ILE A 243 0.67 15.51 -1.11
C ILE A 243 0.74 13.99 -1.24
N ASN A 244 0.12 13.42 -2.28
CA ASN A 244 0.20 12.00 -2.58
C ASN A 244 1.12 11.73 -3.77
N ALA A 245 2.22 11.02 -3.54
CA ALA A 245 3.19 10.60 -4.54
C ALA A 245 2.92 9.16 -5.02
N ILE A 246 2.91 8.98 -6.34
CA ILE A 246 2.49 7.75 -7.02
C ILE A 246 3.39 7.46 -8.21
N ASN A 247 3.93 6.26 -8.28
CA ASN A 247 4.54 5.73 -9.50
C ASN A 247 3.50 4.97 -10.30
N ILE A 248 3.36 5.25 -11.60
CA ILE A 248 2.40 4.58 -12.48
C ILE A 248 3.11 3.88 -13.64
N ASN A 249 2.66 2.67 -13.97
CA ASN A 249 3.06 1.99 -15.19
C ASN A 249 1.87 1.84 -16.14
N HIS A 250 0.88 1.03 -15.74
CA HIS A 250 -0.35 0.81 -16.51
C HIS A 250 -1.59 0.53 -15.64
N GLU A 251 -1.52 0.83 -14.34
CA GLU A 251 -2.60 0.68 -13.35
C GLU A 251 -3.68 1.77 -13.47
N PHE A 252 -4.09 2.15 -14.69
CA PHE A 252 -4.92 3.34 -14.92
C PHE A 252 -6.30 3.28 -14.27
N ASP A 253 -6.92 2.10 -14.20
CA ASP A 253 -8.22 1.93 -13.55
C ASP A 253 -8.13 2.11 -12.03
N LEU A 254 -7.04 1.64 -11.41
CA LEU A 254 -6.77 1.84 -9.99
C LEU A 254 -6.39 3.30 -9.71
N LEU A 255 -5.65 3.95 -10.61
CA LEU A 255 -5.36 5.38 -10.53
C LEU A 255 -6.65 6.22 -10.61
N HIS A 256 -7.57 5.86 -11.50
CA HIS A 256 -8.87 6.53 -11.63
C HIS A 256 -9.70 6.37 -10.35
N ALA A 257 -9.74 5.15 -9.79
CA ALA A 257 -10.39 4.89 -8.51
C ALA A 257 -9.76 5.71 -7.38
N ARG A 258 -8.42 5.80 -7.32
CA ARG A 258 -7.70 6.60 -6.33
C ARG A 258 -8.04 8.09 -6.43
N PHE A 259 -8.03 8.67 -7.63
CA PHE A 259 -8.38 10.08 -7.79
C PHE A 259 -9.80 10.35 -7.30
N HIS A 260 -10.77 9.49 -7.60
CA HIS A 260 -12.13 9.67 -7.09
C HIS A 260 -12.28 9.42 -5.58
N GLU A 261 -11.46 8.57 -5.00
CA GLU A 261 -11.46 8.33 -3.55
C GLU A 261 -10.81 9.49 -2.79
N LEU A 262 -9.75 10.09 -3.33
CA LEU A 262 -8.88 11.00 -2.58
C LEU A 262 -8.93 12.47 -3.01
N ALA A 263 -9.55 12.83 -4.14
CA ALA A 263 -9.45 14.19 -4.69
C ALA A 263 -9.96 15.31 -3.77
N ASP A 264 -10.76 15.03 -2.76
CA ASP A 264 -11.23 16.01 -1.79
C ASP A 264 -10.42 16.02 -0.47
N ALA A 265 -9.67 14.95 -0.18
CA ALA A 265 -8.74 14.90 0.95
C ALA A 265 -7.31 15.31 0.55
N VAL A 266 -6.92 15.09 -0.71
CA VAL A 266 -5.59 15.36 -1.27
C VAL A 266 -5.58 16.68 -2.03
N ASP A 267 -4.53 17.47 -1.80
CA ASP A 267 -4.34 18.79 -2.40
C ASP A 267 -3.43 18.74 -3.63
N LEU A 268 -2.51 17.77 -3.67
CA LEU A 268 -1.60 17.55 -4.78
C LEU A 268 -1.29 16.06 -5.00
N PHE A 269 -1.40 15.60 -6.23
CA PHE A 269 -0.94 14.29 -6.70
C PHE A 269 0.36 14.46 -7.49
N LEU A 270 1.47 13.94 -6.97
CA LEU A 270 2.71 13.78 -7.72
C LEU A 270 2.61 12.44 -8.46
N VAL A 271 2.49 12.46 -9.79
CA VAL A 271 2.33 11.23 -10.58
C VAL A 271 3.54 11.06 -11.48
N CYS A 272 4.34 10.04 -11.18
CA CYS A 272 5.56 9.71 -11.90
C CYS A 272 5.33 8.63 -12.94
N GLU A 273 5.71 8.92 -14.19
CA GLU A 273 5.77 7.95 -15.28
C GLU A 273 7.20 7.93 -15.85
N SER A 274 7.68 6.73 -16.17
CA SER A 274 8.92 6.55 -16.94
C SER A 274 8.64 6.10 -18.38
N ASN A 275 9.54 6.43 -19.30
CA ASN A 275 9.61 5.81 -20.64
C ASN A 275 10.34 4.45 -20.63
N PHE A 276 10.63 3.88 -19.45
CA PHE A 276 11.17 2.53 -19.26
C PHE A 276 10.23 1.65 -18.44
N THR A 277 10.21 0.34 -18.73
CA THR A 277 9.61 -0.68 -17.85
C THR A 277 10.44 -0.86 -16.59
N ALA A 278 9.93 -1.55 -15.57
CA ALA A 278 10.72 -1.85 -14.36
C ALA A 278 11.94 -2.73 -14.65
N TYR A 279 11.94 -3.48 -15.76
CA TYR A 279 13.12 -4.19 -16.27
C TYR A 279 14.13 -3.29 -17.00
N GLY A 280 13.70 -2.14 -17.53
CA GLY A 280 14.55 -1.23 -18.32
C GLY A 280 14.37 -1.32 -19.84
N ASN A 281 13.29 -1.91 -20.33
CA ASN A 281 12.92 -1.83 -21.76
C ASN A 281 12.20 -0.52 -22.04
N SER A 282 12.35 0.04 -23.25
CA SER A 282 11.58 1.24 -23.64
C SER A 282 10.07 0.96 -23.67
N LYS A 283 9.28 1.91 -23.16
CA LYS A 283 7.81 1.88 -23.20
C LYS A 283 7.22 3.25 -23.57
N PRO A 284 6.04 3.28 -24.23
CA PRO A 284 5.32 4.52 -24.47
C PRO A 284 4.86 5.21 -23.17
N LEU A 285 4.69 6.53 -23.23
CA LEU A 285 4.13 7.37 -22.16
C LEU A 285 2.60 7.40 -22.23
N HIS A 286 1.98 6.35 -21.71
CA HIS A 286 0.53 6.18 -21.71
C HIS A 286 -0.18 7.15 -20.78
N PHE A 287 0.36 7.42 -19.58
CA PHE A 287 -0.23 8.37 -18.65
C PHE A 287 -0.21 9.79 -19.22
N LEU A 288 0.93 10.22 -19.78
CA LEU A 288 1.02 11.52 -20.45
C LEU A 288 -0.05 11.65 -21.55
N ARG A 289 -0.23 10.62 -22.38
CA ARG A 289 -1.27 10.63 -23.42
C ARG A 289 -2.68 10.79 -22.84
N LEU A 290 -3.01 10.11 -21.74
CA LEU A 290 -4.31 10.24 -21.05
C LEU A 290 -4.48 11.60 -20.37
N LEU A 291 -3.38 12.20 -19.91
CA LEU A 291 -3.41 13.54 -19.33
C LEU A 291 -3.72 14.59 -20.42
N LEU A 292 -3.08 14.47 -21.59
CA LEU A 292 -3.22 15.42 -22.69
C LEU A 292 -4.54 15.29 -23.46
N ASN A 293 -5.12 14.09 -23.54
CA ASN A 293 -6.41 13.89 -24.23
C ASN A 293 -7.63 14.26 -23.37
N GLY A 294 -7.41 14.74 -22.14
CA GLY A 294 -8.45 15.22 -21.25
C GLY A 294 -9.10 14.17 -20.33
N THR A 295 -8.58 12.93 -20.28
CA THR A 295 -9.12 11.86 -19.41
C THR A 295 -9.19 12.29 -17.94
N TYR A 296 -8.20 13.06 -17.48
CA TYR A 296 -8.11 13.50 -16.08
C TYR A 296 -8.49 14.98 -15.85
N ASN A 297 -9.21 15.62 -16.78
CA ASN A 297 -9.55 17.05 -16.67
C ASN A 297 -10.25 17.44 -15.37
N TYR A 298 -11.05 16.55 -14.78
CA TYR A 298 -11.76 16.79 -13.52
C TYR A 298 -10.82 16.94 -12.30
N VAL A 299 -9.59 16.43 -12.38
CA VAL A 299 -8.60 16.47 -11.29
C VAL A 299 -7.23 17.03 -11.73
N HIS A 300 -7.07 17.39 -13.02
CA HIS A 300 -5.79 17.83 -13.58
C HIS A 300 -5.14 19.00 -12.83
N HIS A 301 -5.96 19.90 -12.29
CA HIS A 301 -5.54 21.07 -11.50
C HIS A 301 -4.89 20.70 -10.16
N LYS A 302 -4.90 19.42 -9.77
CA LYS A 302 -4.19 18.85 -8.62
C LYS A 302 -3.07 17.89 -9.02
N ILE A 303 -2.76 17.71 -10.31
CA ILE A 303 -1.74 16.77 -10.77
C ILE A 303 -0.46 17.52 -11.12
N LEU A 304 0.65 17.11 -10.50
CA LEU A 304 2.00 17.39 -10.97
C LEU A 304 2.54 16.16 -11.68
N TYR A 305 2.77 16.28 -12.99
CA TYR A 305 3.41 15.23 -13.78
C TYR A 305 4.92 15.21 -13.50
N VAL A 306 5.44 14.03 -13.14
CA VAL A 306 6.86 13.76 -12.94
C VAL A 306 7.30 12.79 -14.04
N PHE A 307 8.29 13.18 -14.84
CA PHE A 307 8.77 12.37 -15.96
C PHE A 307 10.17 11.86 -15.66
N LEU A 308 10.32 10.53 -15.58
CA LEU A 308 11.61 9.88 -15.48
C LEU A 308 12.06 9.38 -16.87
N ASP A 309 12.99 10.11 -17.46
CA ASP A 309 13.44 9.95 -18.86
C ASP A 309 14.60 8.98 -19.07
N HIS A 310 15.11 8.38 -18.00
CA HIS A 310 16.25 7.47 -18.02
C HIS A 310 16.06 6.28 -17.07
N PHE A 311 16.79 5.21 -17.34
CA PHE A 311 16.87 4.04 -16.46
C PHE A 311 18.14 4.10 -15.61
N PRO A 312 18.09 3.81 -14.30
CA PRO A 312 19.24 3.94 -13.43
C PRO A 312 20.35 2.95 -13.80
N LYS A 313 21.60 3.43 -13.78
CA LYS A 313 22.79 2.58 -13.98
C LYS A 313 22.80 1.47 -12.94
N GLY A 314 23.07 0.23 -13.37
CA GLY A 314 23.04 -0.94 -12.49
C GLY A 314 21.65 -1.55 -12.29
N GLY A 315 20.56 -0.87 -12.67
CA GLY A 315 19.18 -1.34 -12.45
C GLY A 315 18.85 -2.63 -13.21
N GLN A 316 19.51 -2.88 -14.34
CA GLN A 316 19.31 -4.11 -15.11
C GLN A 316 19.99 -5.30 -14.44
N GLN A 317 21.06 -5.06 -13.68
CA GLN A 317 21.80 -6.09 -12.94
C GLN A 317 21.15 -6.34 -11.58
N ASN A 318 20.64 -5.29 -10.94
CA ASN A 318 19.92 -5.35 -9.67
C ASN A 318 18.69 -4.45 -9.74
N GLY A 319 17.53 -5.06 -9.93
CA GLY A 319 16.22 -4.42 -10.07
C GLY A 319 15.83 -3.62 -8.84
N TRP A 320 16.27 -3.98 -7.64
CA TRP A 320 16.06 -3.18 -6.44
C TRP A 320 16.61 -1.75 -6.58
N ILE A 321 17.67 -1.56 -7.37
CA ILE A 321 18.17 -0.22 -7.72
C ILE A 321 17.13 0.54 -8.55
N ALA A 322 16.49 -0.13 -9.52
CA ALA A 322 15.46 0.49 -10.35
C ALA A 322 14.20 0.85 -9.56
N ASP A 323 13.73 -0.07 -8.70
CA ASP A 323 12.55 0.12 -7.85
C ASP A 323 12.75 1.21 -6.79
N ASP A 324 13.92 1.24 -6.14
CA ASP A 324 14.30 2.30 -5.21
C ASP A 324 14.40 3.66 -5.93
N TYR A 325 15.15 3.70 -7.03
CA TYR A 325 15.42 4.93 -7.75
C TYR A 325 14.14 5.59 -8.27
N LEU A 326 13.18 4.80 -8.73
CA LEU A 326 11.89 5.32 -9.19
C LEU A 326 11.15 6.10 -8.09
N ARG A 327 11.16 5.59 -6.85
CA ARG A 327 10.54 6.26 -5.67
C ARG A 327 11.37 7.44 -5.16
N THR A 328 12.70 7.32 -5.19
CA THR A 328 13.62 8.42 -4.87
C THR A 328 13.43 9.58 -5.84
N PHE A 329 13.40 9.30 -7.15
CA PHE A 329 13.23 10.31 -8.20
C PHE A 329 11.87 11.01 -8.08
N LEU A 330 10.78 10.24 -7.97
CA LEU A 330 9.44 10.77 -7.76
C LEU A 330 9.39 11.77 -6.58
N SER A 331 10.00 11.40 -5.45
CA SER A 331 9.96 12.22 -4.24
C SER A 331 10.83 13.47 -4.39
N ARG A 332 12.07 13.33 -4.85
CA ARG A 332 13.02 14.45 -4.98
C ARG A 332 12.62 15.42 -6.07
N ASP A 333 12.38 14.94 -7.28
CA ASP A 333 11.99 15.79 -8.40
C ASP A 333 10.62 16.42 -8.14
N GLY A 334 9.63 15.60 -7.75
CA GLY A 334 8.28 16.05 -7.48
C GLY A 334 8.23 17.12 -6.40
N MET A 335 8.85 16.88 -5.23
CA MET A 335 8.86 17.86 -4.14
C MET A 335 9.70 19.10 -4.44
N SER A 336 10.77 19.01 -5.25
CA SER A 336 11.56 20.19 -5.63
C SER A 336 10.76 21.22 -6.43
N ARG A 337 9.67 20.78 -7.07
CA ARG A 337 8.75 21.60 -7.86
C ARG A 337 7.50 22.04 -7.10
N VAL A 338 7.33 21.65 -5.84
CA VAL A 338 6.24 22.11 -4.98
C VAL A 338 6.64 23.40 -4.29
N GLN A 339 5.92 24.48 -4.59
CA GLN A 339 6.12 25.79 -3.99
C GLN A 339 5.12 26.01 -2.85
N GLY A 340 5.56 26.66 -1.77
CA GLY A 340 4.69 27.00 -0.64
C GLY A 340 4.38 25.83 0.30
N ALA A 341 5.06 24.68 0.16
CA ALA A 341 4.96 23.57 1.11
C ALA A 341 5.36 24.03 2.52
N ARG A 342 4.57 23.61 3.52
CA ARG A 342 4.79 23.87 4.93
C ARG A 342 5.44 22.65 5.58
N PRO A 343 6.24 22.84 6.64
CA PRO A 343 6.83 21.72 7.37
C PRO A 343 5.79 20.70 7.88
N ASP A 344 4.58 21.15 8.23
CA ASP A 344 3.53 20.31 8.79
C ASP A 344 2.56 19.74 7.76
N ASP A 345 2.75 20.00 6.45
CA ASP A 345 1.98 19.32 5.40
C ASP A 345 2.24 17.81 5.42
N VAL A 346 1.27 17.02 4.94
CA VAL A 346 1.35 15.55 4.92
C VAL A 346 1.88 15.07 3.59
N PHE A 347 2.95 14.28 3.60
CA PHE A 347 3.45 13.56 2.45
C PHE A 347 3.10 12.08 2.55
N LEU A 348 2.54 11.53 1.47
CA LEU A 348 2.11 10.13 1.36
C LEU A 348 2.66 9.51 0.08
N ILE A 349 3.39 8.39 0.17
CA ILE A 349 3.88 7.64 -0.99
C ILE A 349 3.34 6.21 -0.99
N ASN A 350 2.58 5.86 -2.03
CA ASN A 350 1.98 4.53 -2.20
C ASN A 350 2.18 4.01 -3.61
N ASP A 351 2.31 2.70 -3.73
CA ASP A 351 2.31 2.01 -5.02
C ASP A 351 0.92 2.13 -5.67
N ALA A 352 0.82 2.07 -6.99
CA ALA A 352 -0.43 2.38 -7.69
C ALA A 352 -1.61 1.46 -7.30
N ASP A 353 -1.33 0.22 -6.90
CA ASP A 353 -2.30 -0.77 -6.43
C ASP A 353 -2.61 -0.69 -4.92
N GLU A 354 -2.00 0.26 -4.20
CA GLU A 354 -2.28 0.62 -2.80
C GLU A 354 -3.13 1.90 -2.76
N ILE A 355 -4.44 1.79 -2.55
CA ILE A 355 -5.38 2.93 -2.49
C ILE A 355 -5.77 3.20 -1.02
N PRO A 356 -5.27 4.28 -0.39
CA PRO A 356 -5.73 4.72 0.92
C PRO A 356 -7.22 5.06 0.94
N ALA A 357 -7.88 4.83 2.07
CA ALA A 357 -9.25 5.27 2.28
C ALA A 357 -9.28 6.77 2.64
N ARG A 358 -10.20 7.49 2.03
CA ARG A 358 -10.38 8.94 2.20
C ARG A 358 -10.42 9.37 3.67
N GLU A 359 -11.20 8.67 4.48
CA GLU A 359 -11.51 9.08 5.85
C GLU A 359 -10.24 9.14 6.72
N GLY A 360 -9.30 8.21 6.51
CA GLY A 360 -8.02 8.20 7.20
C GLY A 360 -7.11 9.37 6.82
N ILE A 361 -7.05 9.68 5.52
CA ILE A 361 -6.24 10.80 5.01
C ILE A 361 -6.82 12.14 5.47
N LEU A 362 -8.15 12.27 5.42
CA LEU A 362 -8.84 13.46 5.90
C LEU A 362 -8.61 13.70 7.41
N PHE A 363 -8.55 12.63 8.22
CA PHE A 363 -8.18 12.76 9.63
C PHE A 363 -6.80 13.39 9.82
N LEU A 364 -5.78 12.93 9.09
CA LEU A 364 -4.42 13.50 9.19
C LEU A 364 -4.38 14.99 8.81
N LYS A 365 -5.21 15.37 7.83
CA LYS A 365 -5.39 16.76 7.38
C LYS A 365 -5.98 17.67 8.46
N LEU A 366 -6.96 17.18 9.23
CA LEU A 366 -7.79 18.02 10.11
C LEU A 366 -7.36 18.03 11.58
N TYR A 367 -6.55 17.09 12.05
CA TYR A 367 -6.24 16.91 13.47
C TYR A 367 -4.76 17.06 13.80
N ASP A 368 -4.44 17.76 14.88
CA ASP A 368 -3.14 17.71 15.54
C ASP A 368 -3.08 16.60 16.61
N GLY A 369 -1.86 16.29 17.04
CA GLY A 369 -1.61 15.38 18.16
C GLY A 369 -1.35 13.93 17.75
N TRP A 370 -1.41 13.57 16.46
CA TRP A 370 -0.89 12.29 15.99
C TRP A 370 0.65 12.32 15.86
N THR A 371 1.27 11.13 15.87
CA THR A 371 2.74 10.97 15.86
C THR A 371 3.22 10.33 14.55
N GLU A 372 4.52 10.31 14.29
CA GLU A 372 5.12 9.92 13.01
C GLU A 372 6.15 8.79 13.18
N PRO A 373 6.43 8.01 12.12
CA PRO A 373 5.73 7.98 10.82
C PRO A 373 4.41 7.19 10.88
N VAL A 374 3.56 7.28 9.84
CA VAL A 374 2.23 6.66 9.82
C VAL A 374 2.12 5.58 8.74
N SER A 375 1.61 4.42 9.15
CA SER A 375 1.28 3.29 8.30
C SER A 375 -0.22 3.25 7.98
N ILE A 376 -0.61 2.49 6.97
CA ILE A 376 -2.03 2.27 6.61
C ILE A 376 -2.30 0.77 6.54
N HIS A 377 -3.30 0.29 7.27
CA HIS A 377 -3.79 -1.09 7.14
C HIS A 377 -4.73 -1.22 5.94
N MET A 378 -4.36 -2.00 4.94
CA MET A 378 -5.13 -2.18 3.71
C MET A 378 -5.72 -3.59 3.60
N ARG A 379 -6.92 -3.66 3.04
CA ARG A 379 -7.55 -4.92 2.64
C ARG A 379 -6.81 -5.48 1.43
N LYS A 380 -6.36 -6.73 1.52
CA LYS A 380 -5.62 -7.38 0.43
C LYS A 380 -6.56 -8.14 -0.51
N SER A 381 -6.38 -7.90 -1.81
CA SER A 381 -7.14 -8.52 -2.89
C SER A 381 -6.21 -9.06 -3.98
N LEU A 382 -6.67 -10.03 -4.76
CA LEU A 382 -5.89 -10.69 -5.82
C LEU A 382 -6.71 -10.83 -7.11
N TYR A 383 -6.15 -10.44 -8.26
CA TYR A 383 -6.79 -10.43 -9.60
C TYR A 383 -8.02 -9.53 -9.76
N GLY A 384 -8.74 -9.29 -8.67
CA GLY A 384 -9.83 -8.35 -8.51
C GLY A 384 -10.22 -8.31 -7.03
N PHE A 385 -11.17 -7.45 -6.68
CA PHE A 385 -11.65 -7.28 -5.30
C PHE A 385 -12.43 -8.49 -4.76
N PHE A 386 -12.83 -9.41 -5.65
CA PHE A 386 -13.55 -10.65 -5.36
C PHE A 386 -12.71 -11.75 -4.70
N TRP A 387 -11.38 -11.75 -4.87
CA TRP A 387 -10.51 -12.65 -4.08
C TRP A 387 -9.90 -11.90 -2.91
N ARG A 388 -10.47 -12.06 -1.71
CA ARG A 388 -9.90 -11.52 -0.49
C ARG A 388 -8.76 -12.40 0.02
N GLN A 389 -7.55 -11.86 0.11
CA GLN A 389 -6.44 -12.55 0.76
C GLN A 389 -6.57 -12.49 2.29
N THR A 390 -6.04 -13.50 2.98
CA THR A 390 -6.02 -13.52 4.45
C THR A 390 -5.09 -12.46 5.02
N GLY A 391 -5.42 -11.97 6.22
CA GLY A 391 -4.66 -10.91 6.89
C GLY A 391 -4.80 -9.55 6.20
N THR A 392 -3.85 -8.65 6.46
CA THR A 392 -3.85 -7.27 5.94
C THR A 392 -2.47 -6.90 5.43
N LEU A 393 -2.38 -5.86 4.60
CA LEU A 393 -1.10 -5.23 4.26
C LEU A 393 -0.95 -3.97 5.10
N GLU A 394 0.13 -3.86 5.87
CA GLU A 394 0.45 -2.64 6.64
C GLU A 394 1.55 -1.85 5.91
N VAL A 395 1.15 -0.71 5.35
CA VAL A 395 1.95 0.08 4.40
C VAL A 395 2.47 1.33 5.10
N LEU A 396 3.74 1.32 5.55
CA LEU A 396 4.41 2.52 6.08
C LEU A 396 4.62 3.51 4.93
N SER A 397 3.91 4.63 4.92
CA SER A 397 3.82 5.47 3.72
C SER A 397 3.61 6.96 3.97
N VAL A 398 3.37 7.38 5.22
CA VAL A 398 3.02 8.76 5.54
C VAL A 398 4.01 9.36 6.54
N CYS A 399 4.38 10.61 6.29
CA CYS A 399 5.02 11.49 7.27
C CYS A 399 4.68 12.95 6.96
N THR A 400 5.09 13.88 7.83
CA THR A 400 5.08 15.30 7.50
C THR A 400 6.22 15.65 6.54
N VAL A 401 6.08 16.75 5.82
CA VAL A 401 7.14 17.30 4.96
C VAL A 401 8.41 17.60 5.77
N ALA A 402 8.29 18.05 7.03
CA ALA A 402 9.43 18.25 7.91
C ALA A 402 10.20 16.94 8.16
N MET A 403 9.50 15.85 8.47
CA MET A 403 10.15 14.56 8.65
C MET A 403 10.75 14.04 7.32
N LEU A 404 10.05 14.22 6.19
CA LEU A 404 10.56 13.86 4.86
C LEU A 404 11.94 14.47 4.59
N PHE A 405 12.10 15.76 4.84
CA PHE A 405 13.37 16.44 4.56
C PHE A 405 14.41 16.25 5.67
N THR A 406 14.02 16.34 6.94
CA THR A 406 14.99 16.29 8.05
C THR A 406 15.47 14.87 8.34
N VAL A 407 14.58 13.87 8.30
CA VAL A 407 14.92 12.48 8.63
C VAL A 407 15.31 11.70 7.38
N TYR A 408 14.57 11.87 6.29
CA TYR A 408 14.73 11.06 5.07
C TYR A 408 15.47 11.79 3.94
N ASN A 409 15.93 13.03 4.16
CA ASN A 409 16.67 13.81 3.15
C ASN A 409 15.92 13.95 1.81
N GLY A 410 14.58 14.11 1.88
CA GLY A 410 13.72 14.23 0.71
C GLY A 410 13.47 12.91 -0.04
N ASP A 411 13.91 11.78 0.50
CA ASP A 411 13.90 10.49 -0.17
C ASP A 411 12.76 9.57 0.32
N GLY A 412 11.66 9.54 -0.43
CA GLY A 412 10.43 8.85 -0.01
C GLY A 412 10.54 7.33 0.08
N ILE A 413 11.51 6.66 -0.58
CA ILE A 413 11.70 5.22 -0.37
C ILE A 413 12.18 4.92 1.05
N LEU A 414 12.93 5.83 1.69
CA LEU A 414 13.41 5.63 3.05
C LEU A 414 12.27 5.66 4.06
N LEU A 415 11.17 6.36 3.76
CA LEU A 415 9.92 6.28 4.54
C LEU A 415 9.25 4.91 4.43
N ARG A 416 9.35 4.25 3.27
CA ARG A 416 8.84 2.88 3.08
C ARG A 416 9.64 1.85 3.87
N ARG A 417 10.84 2.21 4.34
CA ARG A 417 11.73 1.38 5.15
C ARG A 417 11.48 1.65 6.64
N ARG A 418 11.30 0.59 7.42
CA ARG A 418 11.04 0.68 8.88
C ARG A 418 12.32 0.95 9.67
N GLU A 419 13.20 1.80 9.15
CA GLU A 419 14.57 2.04 9.64
C GLU A 419 14.77 3.49 10.11
N TYR A 420 13.69 4.28 10.22
CA TYR A 420 13.76 5.70 10.54
C TYR A 420 14.48 6.03 11.86
N TYR A 421 14.51 5.11 12.83
CA TYR A 421 15.17 5.31 14.13
C TYR A 421 16.71 5.31 14.05
N SER A 422 17.30 4.69 13.01
CA SER A 422 18.75 4.68 12.79
C SER A 422 19.21 5.83 11.88
N MET A 423 18.27 6.59 11.32
CA MET A 423 18.59 7.70 10.42
C MET A 423 19.23 8.87 11.18
N PRO A 424 20.29 9.51 10.64
CA PRO A 424 21.03 10.57 11.34
C PRO A 424 20.15 11.74 11.79
N GLY A 425 19.17 12.13 10.97
CA GLY A 425 18.27 13.25 11.24
C GLY A 425 17.22 12.99 12.32
N PHE A 426 16.97 11.72 12.67
CA PHE A 426 15.86 11.33 13.55
C PHE A 426 15.95 11.95 14.94
N ARG A 427 17.13 11.89 15.59
CA ARG A 427 17.31 12.40 16.96
C ARG A 427 17.18 13.91 17.05
N ASN A 428 17.66 14.63 16.03
CA ASN A 428 17.51 16.08 15.97
C ASN A 428 16.05 16.46 15.72
N TYR A 429 15.39 15.82 14.76
CA TYR A 429 13.97 16.03 14.48
C TYR A 429 13.09 15.76 15.72
N GLN A 430 13.37 14.68 16.46
CA GLN A 430 12.66 14.36 17.70
C GLN A 430 12.85 15.45 18.78
N ARG A 431 14.07 16.01 18.89
CA ARG A 431 14.37 17.09 19.85
C ARG A 431 13.65 18.38 19.48
N GLU A 432 13.69 18.76 18.21
CA GLU A 432 13.13 20.02 17.70
C GLU A 432 11.61 20.02 17.68
N SER A 433 11.00 18.90 17.27
CA SER A 433 9.53 18.74 17.30
C SER A 433 8.96 18.68 18.72
N GLY A 434 9.77 18.32 19.72
CA GLY A 434 9.32 18.12 21.10
C GLY A 434 8.35 16.94 21.28
N HIS A 435 8.18 16.11 20.24
CA HIS A 435 7.24 14.99 20.22
C HIS A 435 7.94 13.64 20.33
N ILE A 436 7.30 12.70 21.03
CA ILE A 436 7.73 11.30 21.00
C ILE A 436 7.25 10.69 19.68
N LEU A 437 8.20 10.36 18.81
CA LEU A 437 7.96 9.74 17.52
C LEU A 437 7.76 8.23 17.70
N VAL A 438 6.54 7.77 17.46
CA VAL A 438 6.15 6.36 17.57
C VAL A 438 5.36 6.02 16.33
N GLN A 439 5.83 5.04 15.55
CA GLN A 439 5.06 4.57 14.41
C GLN A 439 3.69 4.05 14.87
N TRP A 440 2.66 4.44 14.14
CA TRP A 440 1.31 3.90 14.30
C TRP A 440 0.66 3.71 12.93
N SER A 441 -0.52 3.12 12.90
CA SER A 441 -1.18 2.69 11.67
C SER A 441 -2.61 3.16 11.66
N ILE A 442 -3.04 3.84 10.59
CA ILE A 442 -4.45 4.10 10.35
C ILE A 442 -5.13 2.75 10.10
N GLY A 443 -6.24 2.52 10.80
CA GLY A 443 -6.92 1.24 10.75
C GLY A 443 -6.29 0.17 11.65
N SER A 444 -6.77 -1.05 11.48
CA SER A 444 -6.27 -2.24 12.16
C SER A 444 -6.59 -3.48 11.31
N PRO A 445 -6.15 -4.68 11.71
CA PRO A 445 -6.39 -5.89 10.92
C PRO A 445 -7.86 -6.21 10.59
N VAL A 446 -8.81 -5.60 11.31
CA VAL A 446 -10.26 -5.77 11.13
C VAL A 446 -10.98 -4.47 10.75
N HIS A 447 -10.30 -3.32 10.76
CA HIS A 447 -10.81 -2.03 10.33
C HIS A 447 -9.88 -1.45 9.27
N TYR A 448 -10.04 -1.90 8.03
CA TYR A 448 -9.19 -1.48 6.92
C TYR A 448 -9.31 0.03 6.66
N ALA A 449 -8.17 0.66 6.39
CA ALA A 449 -8.01 2.06 6.02
C ALA A 449 -7.54 2.22 4.56
N GLY A 450 -7.82 1.23 3.71
CA GLY A 450 -7.52 1.27 2.29
C GLY A 450 -7.59 -0.12 1.64
N TRP A 451 -7.16 -0.19 0.39
CA TRP A 451 -7.16 -1.38 -0.44
C TRP A 451 -5.79 -1.61 -1.06
N HIS A 452 -5.36 -2.87 -1.12
CA HIS A 452 -4.22 -3.31 -1.90
C HIS A 452 -4.68 -4.42 -2.84
N CYS A 453 -4.49 -4.25 -4.15
CA CYS A 453 -5.05 -5.14 -5.16
C CYS A 453 -3.95 -5.73 -6.06
N SER A 454 -3.41 -6.88 -5.67
CA SER A 454 -2.37 -7.56 -6.45
C SER A 454 -2.93 -8.09 -7.76
N TRP A 455 -2.22 -7.86 -8.87
CA TRP A 455 -2.57 -8.40 -10.19
C TRP A 455 -3.97 -8.03 -10.70
N CYS A 456 -4.56 -6.92 -10.22
CA CYS A 456 -5.92 -6.51 -10.57
C CYS A 456 -6.01 -5.87 -11.96
N PHE A 457 -5.84 -6.71 -12.98
CA PHE A 457 -5.89 -6.37 -14.39
C PHE A 457 -6.68 -7.42 -15.16
N ARG A 458 -7.02 -7.09 -16.41
CA ARG A 458 -7.37 -8.11 -17.41
C ARG A 458 -6.16 -9.02 -17.69
N PRO A 459 -6.35 -10.23 -18.24
CA PRO A 459 -5.25 -11.16 -18.52
C PRO A 459 -4.09 -10.54 -19.30
N GLU A 460 -4.39 -9.67 -20.26
CA GLU A 460 -3.39 -8.97 -21.08
C GLU A 460 -2.54 -8.02 -20.22
N GLY A 461 -3.16 -7.32 -19.27
CA GLY A 461 -2.45 -6.44 -18.33
C GLY A 461 -1.58 -7.22 -17.34
N ILE A 462 -2.05 -8.38 -16.86
CA ILE A 462 -1.21 -9.29 -16.05
C ILE A 462 0.01 -9.75 -16.85
N SER A 463 -0.18 -10.17 -18.10
CA SER A 463 0.92 -10.57 -18.98
C SER A 463 1.92 -9.42 -19.21
N GLN A 464 1.42 -8.20 -19.43
CA GLN A 464 2.26 -7.00 -19.55
C GLN A 464 3.03 -6.68 -18.25
N LYS A 465 2.39 -6.82 -17.07
CA LYS A 465 3.04 -6.63 -15.77
C LYS A 465 4.14 -7.67 -15.54
N LEU A 466 3.91 -8.93 -15.90
CA LEU A 466 4.92 -10.00 -15.84
C LEU A 466 6.14 -9.69 -16.71
N ILE A 467 5.91 -9.26 -17.96
CA ILE A 467 6.98 -8.86 -18.88
C ILE A 467 7.74 -7.63 -18.33
N SER A 468 7.03 -6.71 -17.68
CA SER A 468 7.62 -5.47 -17.15
C SER A 468 8.40 -5.67 -15.85
N ALA A 469 8.24 -6.79 -15.14
CA ALA A 469 8.81 -7.05 -13.82
C ALA A 469 10.32 -6.80 -13.77
N GLN A 470 10.81 -6.29 -12.64
CA GLN A 470 12.22 -5.93 -12.48
C GLN A 470 13.12 -7.16 -12.42
N ASN A 471 14.43 -6.96 -12.66
CA ASN A 471 15.41 -8.02 -12.43
C ASN A 471 15.71 -8.16 -10.93
N GLY A 472 15.01 -9.02 -10.21
CA GLY A 472 15.11 -9.10 -8.75
C GLY A 472 13.91 -9.79 -8.12
N ASP A 473 12.80 -9.79 -8.85
CA ASP A 473 11.60 -10.56 -8.53
C ASP A 473 11.82 -12.04 -8.87
N PHE A 474 12.71 -12.73 -8.16
CA PHE A 474 13.04 -14.14 -8.45
C PHE A 474 12.05 -15.13 -7.76
N PRO A 475 11.54 -16.16 -8.49
CA PRO A 475 11.69 -16.36 -9.92
C PRO A 475 10.85 -15.32 -10.68
N ARG A 476 11.43 -14.74 -11.74
CA ARG A 476 10.71 -13.77 -12.54
C ARG A 476 9.74 -14.52 -13.44
N TRP A 477 8.49 -14.59 -12.98
CA TRP A 477 7.43 -15.34 -13.66
C TRP A 477 7.25 -14.96 -15.13
N GLY A 478 7.55 -13.71 -15.51
CA GLY A 478 7.51 -13.26 -16.90
C GLY A 478 8.52 -13.91 -17.84
N ASP A 479 9.59 -14.53 -17.34
CA ASP A 479 10.60 -15.20 -18.18
C ASP A 479 10.09 -16.53 -18.72
N TYR A 480 9.11 -17.14 -18.05
CA TYR A 480 8.46 -18.38 -18.45
C TYR A 480 7.36 -18.10 -19.48
N VAL A 481 7.46 -18.69 -20.67
CA VAL A 481 6.51 -18.48 -21.77
C VAL A 481 5.11 -18.91 -21.37
N GLU A 482 5.00 -20.05 -20.68
CA GLU A 482 3.74 -20.61 -20.21
C GLU A 482 3.03 -19.73 -19.16
N LYS A 483 3.77 -18.94 -18.38
CA LYS A 483 3.19 -18.05 -17.36
C LYS A 483 2.62 -16.77 -17.96
N ARG A 484 3.04 -16.42 -19.18
CA ARG A 484 2.53 -15.28 -19.95
C ARG A 484 1.31 -15.65 -20.80
N ASP A 485 1.00 -16.94 -20.94
CA ASP A 485 -0.15 -17.42 -21.71
C ASP A 485 -1.47 -16.93 -21.10
N LEU A 486 -2.36 -16.42 -21.97
CA LEU A 486 -3.61 -15.82 -21.52
C LEU A 486 -4.58 -16.85 -20.95
N ASN A 487 -4.56 -18.10 -21.42
CA ASN A 487 -5.43 -19.15 -20.87
C ASN A 487 -4.93 -19.60 -19.49
N TYR A 488 -3.62 -19.69 -19.31
CA TYR A 488 -3.01 -19.91 -18.00
C TYR A 488 -3.41 -18.82 -17.01
N ILE A 489 -3.25 -17.54 -17.39
CA ILE A 489 -3.61 -16.41 -16.55
C ILE A 489 -5.12 -16.40 -16.23
N LYS A 490 -6.00 -16.65 -17.22
CA LYS A 490 -7.44 -16.80 -16.99
C LYS A 490 -7.74 -17.93 -15.99
N GLY A 491 -7.00 -19.03 -16.09
CA GLY A 491 -7.05 -20.14 -15.14
C GLY A 491 -6.72 -19.69 -13.71
N LEU A 492 -5.66 -18.89 -13.53
CA LEU A 492 -5.30 -18.32 -12.22
C LEU A 492 -6.36 -17.36 -11.70
N ILE A 493 -6.90 -16.47 -12.54
CA ILE A 493 -7.98 -15.55 -12.12
C ILE A 493 -9.22 -16.35 -11.69
N ARG A 494 -9.58 -17.39 -12.45
CA ARG A 494 -10.72 -18.27 -12.15
C ARG A 494 -10.59 -18.95 -10.80
N THR A 495 -9.41 -19.46 -10.45
CA THR A 495 -9.22 -20.28 -9.24
C THR A 495 -8.62 -19.51 -8.07
N GLY A 496 -8.09 -18.31 -8.32
CA GLY A 496 -7.27 -17.56 -7.38
C GLY A 496 -5.84 -18.12 -7.19
N GLY A 497 -5.39 -19.09 -7.99
CA GLY A 497 -4.03 -19.65 -7.83
C GLY A 497 -2.90 -18.63 -8.02
N TRP A 498 -1.71 -18.93 -7.52
CA TRP A 498 -0.50 -18.15 -7.76
C TRP A 498 0.36 -18.71 -8.88
N PHE A 499 1.30 -17.89 -9.38
CA PHE A 499 2.23 -18.27 -10.44
C PHE A 499 3.18 -19.41 -10.06
N ASP A 500 3.40 -19.65 -8.76
CA ASP A 500 4.17 -20.80 -8.25
C ASP A 500 3.40 -22.13 -8.27
N GLY A 501 2.11 -22.10 -8.66
CA GLY A 501 1.25 -23.27 -8.69
C GLY A 501 0.52 -23.54 -7.38
N SER A 502 0.73 -22.72 -6.34
CA SER A 502 -0.06 -22.82 -5.12
C SER A 502 -1.53 -22.47 -5.39
N LEU A 503 -2.42 -23.27 -4.80
CA LEU A 503 -3.85 -23.01 -4.84
C LEU A 503 -4.20 -22.01 -3.74
N GLY A 504 -5.00 -21.01 -4.08
CA GLY A 504 -5.44 -20.01 -3.12
C GLY A 504 -6.64 -20.49 -2.31
N GLU A 505 -6.48 -20.59 -0.99
CA GLU A 505 -7.59 -20.76 -0.06
C GLU A 505 -8.11 -19.37 0.34
N TYR A 506 -8.97 -18.78 -0.49
CA TYR A 506 -9.61 -17.50 -0.17
C TYR A 506 -11.00 -17.71 0.41
N PRO A 507 -11.36 -16.97 1.47
CA PRO A 507 -12.74 -16.95 1.94
C PRO A 507 -13.66 -16.47 0.81
N PRO A 508 -14.87 -17.05 0.67
CA PRO A 508 -15.91 -16.46 -0.17
C PRO A 508 -16.08 -15.01 0.22
N THR A 509 -15.97 -14.11 -0.75
CA THR A 509 -16.10 -12.68 -0.49
C THR A 509 -17.51 -12.25 -0.86
N ASP A 510 -18.27 -11.74 0.11
CA ASP A 510 -19.56 -11.10 -0.18
C ASP A 510 -19.30 -9.66 -0.67
N PRO A 511 -19.78 -9.26 -1.86
CA PRO A 511 -19.67 -7.87 -2.33
C PRO A 511 -20.30 -6.83 -1.39
N LYS A 512 -21.14 -7.26 -0.43
CA LYS A 512 -21.70 -6.42 0.63
C LYS A 512 -20.78 -6.25 1.84
N GLU A 513 -19.65 -6.95 1.88
CA GLU A 513 -18.65 -6.77 2.93
C GLU A 513 -18.20 -5.30 3.00
N PRO A 514 -18.02 -4.74 4.21
CA PRO A 514 -17.38 -3.44 4.37
C PRO A 514 -16.03 -3.43 3.66
N MET A 515 -15.72 -2.32 2.98
CA MET A 515 -14.47 -2.14 2.26
C MET A 515 -14.22 -3.18 1.17
N TYR A 516 -15.26 -3.78 0.56
CA TYR A 516 -15.10 -4.72 -0.56
C TYR A 516 -14.20 -4.15 -1.69
N ALA A 517 -14.55 -2.96 -2.20
CA ALA A 517 -13.81 -2.24 -3.24
C ALA A 517 -14.00 -0.72 -3.09
N PRO A 518 -13.14 0.11 -3.71
CA PRO A 518 -13.33 1.57 -3.80
C PRO A 518 -14.73 1.96 -4.30
N LYS A 519 -15.32 2.99 -3.70
CA LYS A 519 -16.71 3.43 -3.95
C LYS A 519 -16.96 3.75 -5.42
N TYR A 520 -15.98 4.35 -6.09
CA TYR A 520 -16.07 4.69 -7.51
C TYR A 520 -16.25 3.44 -8.39
N LEU A 521 -15.47 2.39 -8.15
CA LEU A 521 -15.56 1.15 -8.93
C LEU A 521 -16.95 0.52 -8.75
N LEU A 522 -17.46 0.48 -7.52
CA LEU A 522 -18.80 -0.04 -7.21
C LEU A 522 -19.91 0.76 -7.89
N LYS A 523 -19.79 2.09 -7.94
CA LYS A 523 -20.75 2.96 -8.62
C LYS A 523 -20.82 2.66 -10.13
N TYR A 524 -19.67 2.37 -10.75
CA TYR A 524 -19.55 2.06 -12.16
C TYR A 524 -19.36 0.56 -12.41
N PHE A 525 -20.14 -0.26 -11.71
CA PHE A 525 -20.00 -1.71 -11.67
C PHE A 525 -19.87 -2.36 -13.06
N GLN A 526 -20.70 -1.97 -14.03
CA GLN A 526 -20.69 -2.58 -15.37
C GLN A 526 -19.37 -2.35 -16.11
N LEU A 527 -18.75 -1.18 -15.93
CA LEU A 527 -17.46 -0.85 -16.52
C LEU A 527 -16.32 -1.65 -15.87
N TYR A 528 -16.39 -1.81 -14.55
CA TYR A 528 -15.36 -2.44 -13.73
C TYR A 528 -15.67 -3.88 -13.34
N ARG A 529 -16.63 -4.53 -14.03
CA ARG A 529 -17.08 -5.88 -13.69
C ARG A 529 -15.93 -6.89 -13.65
N TYR A 530 -14.93 -6.74 -14.51
CA TYR A 530 -13.77 -7.64 -14.57
C TYR A 530 -12.87 -7.64 -13.32
N ILE A 531 -12.94 -6.60 -12.47
CA ILE A 531 -12.23 -6.53 -11.17
C ILE A 531 -13.18 -6.63 -9.98
N LEU A 532 -14.49 -6.54 -10.19
CA LEU A 532 -15.51 -6.61 -9.13
C LEU A 532 -16.21 -7.95 -9.06
N ASP A 533 -16.27 -8.71 -10.14
CA ASP A 533 -16.74 -10.10 -10.19
C ASP A 533 -15.66 -10.95 -10.87
N ASN A 534 -15.54 -12.21 -10.47
CA ASN A 534 -14.69 -13.16 -11.18
C ASN A 534 -15.31 -13.46 -12.55
N PRO A 535 -14.73 -13.00 -13.68
CA PRO A 535 -15.35 -13.13 -14.99
C PRO A 535 -15.16 -14.53 -15.59
N TYR A 536 -14.42 -15.41 -14.90
CA TYR A 536 -14.08 -16.75 -15.35
C TYR A 536 -14.56 -17.85 -14.39
N ALA A 537 -15.33 -17.48 -13.36
CA ALA A 537 -15.88 -18.41 -12.36
C ALA A 537 -16.79 -19.48 -12.97
#